data_AF-A0A5M8NYV6-F1
#
_entry.id   AF-A0A5M8NYV6-F1
#
_cell.length_a   1.000
_cell.length_b   1.000
_cell.length_c   1.000
_cell.angle_alpha   90.00
_cell.angle_beta   90.00
_cell.angle_gamma   90.00
#
_symmetry.space_group_name_H-M   'P 1'
#
loop_
_entity.id
_entity.type
_entity.pdbx_description
1 polymer ?
#
loop_
_entity_poly.entity_id
_entity_poly.type
_entity_poly.pdbx_seq_one_letter_code
_entity_poly.pdbx_strand_id
1 'polypeptide(L)'
;MFAIRKVDFYADKLYLTPKYLSKTVKMNSGKSVNEWINEYVILDAKALLKSTNMTIQQISDELNFPSQSFFGKYFKRQVGVSPKEYKKG
;
A
#
# COMPACT_ATOMS: atom_id res chain seq x y z
N MET A 1 2.88 10.59 4.58
CA MET A 1 2.77 10.96 3.14
C MET A 1 1.82 9.96 2.50
N PHE A 2 0.52 10.26 2.59
CA PHE A 2 -0.54 9.25 2.56
C PHE A 2 -0.62 8.50 1.21
N ALA A 3 -0.76 7.17 1.28
CA ALA A 3 -0.57 6.21 0.20
C ALA A 3 -1.58 6.37 -0.96
N ILE A 4 -1.22 7.13 -1.99
CA ILE A 4 -1.96 7.13 -3.26
C ILE A 4 -1.44 5.98 -4.11
N ARG A 5 -2.30 5.01 -4.45
CA ARG A 5 -1.92 3.78 -5.17
C ARG A 5 -2.02 3.92 -6.69
N LYS A 6 -1.63 5.08 -7.24
CA LYS A 6 -1.62 5.33 -8.69
C LYS A 6 -0.21 5.57 -9.16
N VAL A 7 0.21 4.89 -10.22
CA VAL A 7 1.54 5.07 -10.83
C VAL A 7 1.75 6.52 -11.23
N ASP A 8 0.73 7.15 -11.82
CA ASP A 8 0.78 8.54 -12.27
C ASP A 8 1.11 9.51 -11.12
N PHE A 9 0.53 9.28 -9.94
CA PHE A 9 0.83 10.11 -8.77
C PHE A 9 2.31 10.09 -8.40
N TYR A 10 2.93 8.91 -8.37
CA TYR A 10 4.35 8.80 -8.06
C TYR A 10 5.24 9.31 -9.20
N ALA A 11 4.82 9.10 -10.44
CA ALA A 11 5.51 9.60 -11.61
C ALA A 11 5.56 11.14 -11.58
N ASP A 12 4.43 11.78 -11.33
CA ASP A 12 4.32 13.25 -11.20
C ASP A 12 5.19 13.78 -10.06
N LYS A 13 5.19 13.12 -8.89
CA LYS A 13 6.01 13.52 -7.74
C LYS A 13 7.51 13.39 -7.97
N LEU A 14 7.91 12.48 -8.85
CA LEU A 14 9.32 12.25 -9.21
C LEU A 14 9.71 12.98 -10.50
N TYR A 15 8.80 13.76 -11.10
CA TYR A 15 8.99 14.43 -12.40
C TYR A 15 9.36 13.43 -13.52
N LEU A 16 8.72 12.26 -13.51
CA LEU A 16 8.91 11.18 -14.47
C LEU A 16 7.62 10.93 -15.26
N THR A 17 7.75 10.32 -16.44
CA THR A 17 6.58 9.70 -17.07
C THR A 17 6.25 8.37 -16.38
N PRO A 18 4.97 7.94 -16.33
CA PRO A 18 4.57 6.64 -15.77
C PRO A 18 5.30 5.46 -16.43
N LYS A 19 5.54 5.56 -17.75
CA LYS A 19 6.29 4.56 -18.53
C LYS A 19 7.75 4.47 -18.07
N TYR A 20 8.41 5.60 -17.87
CA TYR A 20 9.79 5.63 -17.40
C TYR A 20 9.90 5.09 -15.98
N LEU A 21 9.03 5.52 -15.06
CA LEU A 21 8.98 4.99 -13.70
C LEU A 21 8.78 3.47 -13.71
N SER A 22 7.83 2.97 -14.49
CA SER A 22 7.55 1.53 -14.62
C SER A 22 8.77 0.75 -15.11
N LYS A 23 9.46 1.27 -16.13
CA LYS A 23 10.70 0.65 -16.66
C LYS A 23 11.79 0.63 -15.60
N THR A 24 12.04 1.76 -14.93
CA THR A 24 13.09 1.90 -13.92
C THR A 24 12.86 0.98 -12.73
N VAL A 25 11.63 0.91 -12.18
CA VAL A 25 11.32 -0.01 -11.08
C VAL A 25 11.52 -1.47 -11.52
N LYS A 26 11.06 -1.85 -12.71
CA LYS A 26 11.23 -3.22 -13.21
C LYS A 26 12.69 -3.61 -13.39
N MET A 27 13.51 -2.71 -13.95
CA MET A 27 14.94 -2.97 -14.16
C MET A 27 15.71 -3.13 -12.85
N ASN A 28 15.39 -2.34 -11.82
CA ASN A 28 16.16 -2.34 -10.58
C ASN A 28 15.65 -3.34 -9.54
N SER A 29 14.34 -3.59 -9.47
CA SER A 29 13.73 -4.45 -8.45
C SER A 29 13.29 -5.83 -8.97
N GLY A 30 13.21 -6.01 -10.29
CA GLY A 30 12.58 -7.19 -10.91
C GLY A 30 11.05 -7.22 -10.82
N LYS A 31 10.41 -6.27 -10.14
CA LYS A 31 8.95 -6.21 -9.92
C LYS A 31 8.30 -5.13 -10.79
N SER A 32 7.03 -5.31 -11.14
CA SER A 32 6.24 -4.23 -11.73
C SER A 32 6.07 -3.09 -10.73
N VAL A 33 5.85 -1.87 -11.23
CA VAL A 33 5.63 -0.71 -10.37
C VAL A 33 4.41 -0.87 -9.46
N ASN A 34 3.37 -1.58 -9.90
CA ASN A 34 2.18 -1.83 -9.09
C ASN A 34 2.47 -2.83 -7.96
N GLU A 35 3.24 -3.88 -8.22
CA GLU A 35 3.70 -4.80 -7.16
C GLU A 35 4.53 -4.03 -6.13
N TRP A 36 5.43 -3.17 -6.60
CA TRP A 36 6.29 -2.37 -5.72
C TRP A 36 5.48 -1.41 -4.84
N ILE A 37 4.54 -0.66 -5.43
CA ILE A 37 3.61 0.20 -4.67
C ILE A 37 2.82 -0.64 -3.65
N ASN A 38 2.29 -1.79 -4.08
CA ASN A 38 1.47 -2.61 -3.19
C ASN A 38 2.26 -3.11 -1.97
N GLU A 39 3.52 -3.51 -2.17
CA GLU A 39 4.41 -3.97 -1.11
C GLU A 39 4.66 -2.90 -0.06
N TYR A 40 4.98 -1.67 -0.49
CA TYR A 40 5.20 -0.56 0.44
C TYR A 40 3.92 -0.18 1.21
N VAL A 41 2.77 -0.16 0.55
CA VAL A 41 1.48 0.08 1.23
C VAL A 41 1.19 -1.01 2.27
N ILE A 42 1.53 -2.26 1.98
CA ILE A 42 1.36 -3.36 2.94
C ILE A 42 2.35 -3.27 4.09
N LEU A 43 3.59 -2.81 3.83
CA LEU A 43 4.58 -2.58 4.87
C LEU A 43 4.09 -1.51 5.85
N ASP A 44 3.60 -0.38 5.35
CA ASP A 44 3.01 0.68 6.18
C ASP A 44 1.78 0.18 6.95
N ALA A 45 0.89 -0.56 6.28
CA ALA A 45 -0.28 -1.14 6.93
C ALA A 45 0.10 -2.08 8.08
N LYS A 46 1.09 -2.96 7.88
CA LYS A 46 1.59 -3.86 8.93
C LYS A 46 2.18 -3.07 10.10
N ALA A 47 2.97 -2.03 9.82
CA ALA A 47 3.52 -1.16 10.85
C ALA A 47 2.39 -0.52 11.67
N LEU A 48 1.44 0.17 11.02
CA LEU A 48 0.31 0.82 11.69
C LEU A 48 -0.53 -0.16 12.53
N LEU A 49 -0.78 -1.36 12.02
CA LEU A 49 -1.53 -2.39 12.75
C LEU A 49 -0.82 -2.86 14.02
N LYS A 50 0.51 -2.87 14.04
CA LYS A 50 1.33 -3.40 15.15
C LYS A 50 1.81 -2.33 16.12
N SER A 51 2.11 -1.13 15.64
CA SER A 51 2.74 -0.07 16.44
C SER A 51 1.76 0.97 16.97
N THR A 52 0.46 0.87 16.66
CA THR A 52 -0.53 1.87 17.05
C THR A 52 -1.82 1.27 17.61
N ASN A 53 -2.53 2.08 18.39
CA ASN A 53 -3.87 1.76 18.89
C ASN A 53 -4.99 2.14 17.89
N MET A 54 -4.65 2.53 16.67
CA MET A 54 -5.64 2.93 15.66
C MET A 54 -6.61 1.79 15.34
N THR A 55 -7.88 2.12 15.18
CA THR A 55 -8.88 1.17 14.69
C THR A 55 -8.60 0.79 13.24
N ILE A 56 -9.16 -0.33 12.78
CA ILE A 56 -9.01 -0.75 11.37
C ILE A 56 -9.60 0.30 10.41
N GLN A 57 -10.64 1.03 10.85
CA GLN A 57 -11.21 2.15 10.10
C GLN A 57 -10.21 3.31 10.00
N GLN A 58 -9.61 3.74 11.12
CA GLN A 58 -8.61 4.80 11.11
C GLN A 58 -7.39 4.46 10.23
N ILE A 59 -6.93 3.20 10.25
CA ILE A 59 -5.82 2.76 9.38
C ILE A 59 -6.24 2.75 7.90
N SER A 60 -7.48 2.36 7.61
CA SER A 60 -8.04 2.46 6.26
C SER A 60 -8.04 3.90 5.76
N ASP A 61 -8.46 4.85 6.61
CA ASP A 61 -8.53 6.27 6.29
C ASP A 61 -7.13 6.86 6.09
N GLU A 62 -6.21 6.56 7.00
CA GLU A 62 -4.77 6.95 6.94
C GLU A 62 -4.11 6.48 5.64
N LEU A 63 -4.41 5.26 5.20
CA LEU A 63 -3.88 4.70 3.96
C LEU A 63 -4.71 5.04 2.72
N ASN A 64 -5.61 6.03 2.82
CA ASN A 64 -6.48 6.48 1.72
C ASN A 64 -7.22 5.33 1.01
N PHE A 65 -7.75 4.37 1.78
CA PHE A 65 -8.68 3.39 1.23
C PHE A 65 -10.09 3.97 1.20
N PRO A 66 -10.88 3.68 0.15
CA PRO A 66 -12.23 4.23 0.03
C PRO A 66 -13.21 3.69 1.09
N SER A 67 -12.86 2.57 1.74
CA SER A 67 -13.57 2.05 2.91
C SER A 67 -12.72 1.01 3.63
N GLN A 68 -13.04 0.79 4.92
CA GLN A 68 -12.44 -0.28 5.72
C GLN A 68 -12.59 -1.66 5.07
N SER A 69 -13.72 -1.92 4.40
CA SER A 69 -13.97 -3.17 3.68
C SER A 69 -13.02 -3.35 2.51
N PHE A 70 -12.74 -2.28 1.77
CA PHE A 70 -11.78 -2.30 0.66
C PHE A 70 -10.36 -2.54 1.17
N PHE A 71 -9.96 -1.85 2.24
CA PHE A 71 -8.69 -2.09 2.92
C PHE A 71 -8.56 -3.54 3.39
N GLY A 72 -9.59 -4.08 4.05
CA GLY A 72 -9.60 -5.45 4.54
C GLY A 72 -9.39 -6.49 3.44
N LYS A 73 -10.11 -6.35 2.31
CA LYS A 73 -9.93 -7.22 1.14
C LYS A 73 -8.53 -7.08 0.53
N TYR A 74 -8.05 -5.85 0.39
CA TYR A 74 -6.72 -5.57 -0.14
C TYR A 74 -5.62 -6.20 0.71
N PHE A 75 -5.66 -5.98 2.03
CA PHE A 75 -4.67 -6.50 2.96
C PHE A 75 -4.69 -8.02 3.00
N LYS A 76 -5.89 -8.64 3.10
CA LYS A 76 -6.02 -10.10 3.10
C LYS A 76 -5.48 -10.74 1.83
N ARG A 77 -5.69 -10.12 0.66
CA ARG A 77 -5.13 -10.63 -0.60
C ARG A 77 -3.60 -10.66 -0.60
N GLN A 78 -2.96 -9.67 0.03
CA GLN A 78 -1.50 -9.55 0.03
C GLN A 78 -0.82 -10.31 1.18
N VAL A 79 -1.51 -10.46 2.32
CA VAL A 79 -0.93 -11.00 3.57
C VAL A 79 -1.49 -12.38 3.94
N GLY A 80 -2.62 -12.78 3.35
CA GLY A 80 -3.30 -14.06 3.60
C GLY A 80 -4.34 -14.02 4.72
N VAL A 81 -4.24 -13.07 5.66
CA VAL A 81 -5.15 -12.90 6.81
C VAL A 81 -5.74 -11.50 6.85
N SER A 82 -6.88 -11.33 7.52
CA SER A 82 -7.50 -10.01 7.66
C SER A 82 -6.66 -9.06 8.54
N PRO A 83 -6.79 -7.73 8.39
CA PRO A 83 -6.13 -6.77 9.27
C PRO A 83 -6.43 -7.00 10.76
N LYS A 84 -7.66 -7.41 11.07
CA LYS A 84 -8.10 -7.67 12.45
C LYS A 84 -7.40 -8.89 13.04
N GLU A 85 -7.24 -9.96 12.25
CA GLU A 85 -6.48 -11.15 12.67
C GLU A 85 -5.00 -10.80 12.85
N TYR A 86 -4.42 -10.08 11.89
CA TYR A 86 -3.02 -9.67 11.94
C TYR A 86 -2.68 -8.77 13.15
N LYS A 87 -3.61 -7.90 13.56
CA LYS A 87 -3.45 -7.01 14.72
C LYS A 87 -3.52 -7.74 16.07
N LYS A 88 -4.22 -8.88 16.13
CA LYS A 88 -4.41 -9.65 17.37
C LYS A 88 -3.27 -10.61 17.68
N GLY A 89 -2.67 -11.21 16.65
CA GLY A 89 -1.35 -11.86 16.78
C GLY A 89 -0.27 -10.81 16.93
#